data_AF-A0AAW4WWY0-F1
#
_entry.id   AF-A0AAW4WWY0-F1
#
_cell.length_a   1.000
_cell.length_b   1.000
_cell.length_c   1.000
_cell.angle_alpha   90.00
_cell.angle_beta   90.00
_cell.angle_gamma   90.00
#
_symmetry.space_group_name_H-M   'P 1'
#
loop_
_entity.id
_entity.type
_entity.pdbx_description
1 polymer ?
#
loop_
_entity_poly.entity_id
_entity_poly.type
_entity_poly.pdbx_seq_one_letter_code
_entity_poly.pdbx_strand_id
1 'polypeptide(L)'
;MKLKHIALIGSLFPILFSLVLFFGVLISADSDDENSNFSSGITGMNLSAEVLKHQPMVEKYARENGISEYVNVLLAIIQVESGGTAEDVMQ
;
A
#
# COMPACT_ATOMS: atom_id res chain seq x y z
N MET A 1 48.22 -28.52 -8.78
CA MET A 1 47.35 -28.23 -7.61
C MET A 1 46.64 -26.87 -7.68
N LYS A 2 46.88 -25.99 -8.68
CA LYS A 2 46.26 -24.65 -8.76
C LYS A 2 44.81 -24.63 -9.29
N LEU A 3 44.44 -25.62 -10.12
CA LEU A 3 43.11 -25.68 -10.74
C LEU A 3 41.98 -26.02 -9.74
N LYS A 4 42.29 -26.81 -8.71
CA LYS A 4 41.33 -27.18 -7.65
C LYS A 4 40.92 -25.98 -6.78
N HIS A 5 41.86 -25.06 -6.53
CA HIS A 5 41.59 -23.86 -5.74
C HIS A 5 40.75 -22.83 -6.51
N ILE A 6 40.93 -22.72 -7.83
CA ILE A 6 40.11 -21.85 -8.69
C ILE A 6 38.66 -22.37 -8.77
N ALA A 7 38.47 -23.68 -8.86
CA ALA A 7 37.13 -24.28 -8.83
C ALA A 7 36.42 -24.06 -7.46
N LEU A 8 37.17 -24.17 -6.35
CA LEU A 8 36.65 -23.88 -5.01
C LEU A 8 36.29 -22.40 -4.83
N ILE A 9 37.13 -21.47 -5.30
CA ILE A 9 36.86 -20.03 -5.23
C ILE A 9 35.66 -19.63 -6.12
N GLY A 10 35.55 -20.25 -7.29
CA GLY A 10 34.46 -19.99 -8.24
C GLY A 10 33.10 -20.50 -7.74
N SER A 11 33.10 -21.60 -6.97
CA SER A 11 31.89 -22.11 -6.30
C SER A 11 31.51 -21.30 -5.07
N LEU A 12 32.45 -20.60 -4.42
CA LEU A 12 32.19 -19.86 -3.19
C LEU A 12 31.40 -18.56 -3.45
N PHE A 13 31.66 -17.90 -4.58
CA PHE A 13 30.99 -16.65 -4.97
C PHE A 13 29.45 -16.76 -5.11
N PRO A 14 28.88 -17.74 -5.84
CA PRO A 14 27.42 -17.86 -5.94
C PRO A 14 26.76 -18.24 -4.61
N ILE A 15 27.45 -19.02 -3.76
CA ILE A 15 26.96 -19.40 -2.44
C ILE A 15 26.87 -18.16 -1.54
N LEU A 16 27.93 -17.34 -1.51
CA LEU A 16 27.94 -16.08 -0.75
C LEU A 16 26.88 -15.10 -1.26
N PHE A 17 26.75 -14.96 -2.58
CA PHE A 17 25.75 -14.11 -3.22
C PHE A 17 24.32 -14.55 -2.88
N SER A 18 24.04 -15.86 -2.92
CA SER A 18 22.75 -16.42 -2.51
C SER A 18 22.44 -16.17 -1.03
N LEU A 19 23.45 -16.18 -0.16
CA LEU A 19 23.32 -15.93 1.27
C LEU A 19 22.94 -14.47 1.54
N VAL A 20 23.58 -13.53 0.83
CA VAL A 20 23.25 -12.10 0.91
C VAL A 20 21.84 -11.83 0.39
N LEU A 21 21.44 -12.42 -0.75
CA LEU A 21 20.08 -12.28 -1.26
C LEU A 21 19.02 -12.86 -0.32
N PHE A 22 19.31 -14.01 0.31
CA PHE A 22 18.42 -14.64 1.26
C PHE A 22 18.14 -13.72 2.46
N PHE A 23 19.18 -13.16 3.08
CA PHE A 23 19.00 -12.19 4.17
C PHE A 23 18.35 -10.88 3.70
N GLY A 24 18.63 -10.42 2.49
CA GLY A 24 17.95 -9.26 1.90
C GLY A 24 16.43 -9.46 1.84
N VAL A 25 15.97 -10.64 1.37
CA VAL A 25 14.54 -10.98 1.33
C VAL A 25 13.95 -11.14 2.74
N LEU A 26 14.67 -11.77 3.68
CA LEU A 26 14.18 -11.93 5.06
C LEU A 26 14.01 -10.59 5.79
N ILE A 27 14.97 -9.66 5.61
CA ILE A 27 14.90 -8.32 6.22
C ILE A 27 13.78 -7.49 5.57
N SER A 28 13.58 -7.60 4.25
CA SER A 28 12.47 -6.94 3.57
C SER A 28 11.10 -7.47 3.99
N ALA A 29 10.97 -8.77 4.26
CA ALA A 29 9.71 -9.38 4.69
C ALA A 29 9.30 -9.02 6.13
N ASP A 30 10.27 -8.75 7.01
CA ASP A 30 10.03 -8.32 8.40
C ASP A 30 9.75 -6.82 8.54
N SER A 31 9.95 -6.05 7.45
CA SER A 31 9.64 -4.61 7.41
C SER A 31 8.16 -4.31 7.10
N ASP A 32 7.33 -5.33 6.91
CA ASP A 32 5.90 -5.18 6.57
C ASP A 32 4.98 -5.12 7.80
N ASP A 33 5.52 -5.07 9.02
CA ASP A 33 4.78 -4.85 10.26
C ASP A 33 4.98 -3.43 10.82
N GLU A 34 4.61 -2.40 10.05
CA GLU A 34 4.17 -1.12 10.65
C GLU A 34 3.45 -0.19 9.65
N ASN A 35 2.38 -0.68 9.00
CA ASN A 35 1.21 0.17 8.78
C ASN A 35 0.06 -0.67 8.24
N SER A 36 -1.00 -0.81 9.02
CA SER A 36 -2.35 -0.90 8.48
C SER A 36 -2.75 0.42 7.80
N ASN A 37 -1.89 0.97 6.94
CA ASN A 37 -2.33 1.88 5.92
C ASN A 37 -3.10 1.00 4.95
N PHE A 38 -4.40 1.15 5.00
CA PHE A 38 -5.34 0.72 3.98
C PHE A 38 -4.94 1.38 2.63
N SER A 39 -3.85 0.91 2.04
CA SER A 39 -3.39 1.20 0.69
C SER A 39 -3.47 -0.06 -0.17
N SER A 40 -4.37 -1.00 0.18
CA SER A 40 -4.80 -2.03 -0.75
C SER A 40 -5.50 -1.36 -1.93
N GLY A 41 -4.73 -1.07 -2.99
CA GLY A 41 -5.28 -0.94 -4.33
C GLY A 41 -5.96 0.38 -4.70
N ILE A 42 -5.83 1.46 -3.93
CA ILE A 42 -6.14 2.81 -4.47
C ILE A 42 -4.91 3.25 -5.26
N THR A 43 -4.76 2.71 -6.45
CA THR A 43 -3.79 3.15 -7.44
C THR A 43 -4.16 4.58 -7.86
N GLY A 44 -3.70 5.56 -7.08
CA GLY A 44 -3.40 6.93 -7.50
C GLY A 44 -4.39 7.66 -8.42
N MET A 45 -5.70 7.60 -8.16
CA MET A 45 -6.63 8.57 -8.73
C MET A 45 -6.93 9.65 -7.69
N ASN A 46 -6.64 10.90 -8.04
CA ASN A 46 -7.08 12.05 -7.25
C ASN A 46 -8.61 12.05 -7.21
N LEU A 47 -9.19 12.23 -6.02
CA LEU A 47 -10.64 12.36 -5.87
C LEU A 47 -11.13 13.53 -6.73
N SER A 48 -12.25 13.37 -7.43
CA SER A 48 -12.81 14.46 -8.22
C SER A 48 -13.16 15.65 -7.32
N ALA A 49 -13.10 16.87 -7.87
CA ALA A 49 -13.54 18.07 -7.15
C ALA A 49 -15.00 17.95 -6.66
N GLU A 50 -15.82 17.22 -7.42
CA GLU A 50 -17.21 16.92 -7.09
C GLU A 50 -17.34 16.01 -5.86
N VAL A 51 -16.41 15.08 -5.62
CA VAL A 51 -16.37 14.26 -4.40
C VAL A 51 -15.88 15.09 -3.21
N LEU A 52 -14.85 15.91 -3.42
CA LEU A 52 -14.24 16.73 -2.36
C LEU A 52 -15.22 17.78 -1.80
N LYS A 53 -16.19 18.27 -2.58
CA LYS A 53 -17.22 19.19 -2.07
C LYS A 53 -18.06 18.56 -0.94
N HIS A 54 -18.16 17.24 -0.92
CA HIS A 54 -18.91 16.50 0.10
C HIS A 54 -18.08 16.15 1.34
N GLN A 55 -16.77 16.41 1.33
CA GLN A 55 -15.87 16.13 2.46
C GLN A 55 -16.36 16.71 3.81
N PRO A 56 -16.82 17.97 3.92
CA PRO A 56 -17.29 18.50 5.20
C PRO A 56 -18.53 17.75 5.73
N MET A 57 -19.38 17.27 4.83
CA MET A 57 -20.57 16.49 5.18
C MET A 57 -20.18 15.08 5.65
N VAL A 58 -19.27 14.43 4.93
CA VAL A 58 -18.72 13.12 5.29
C VAL A 58 -18.01 13.18 6.64
N GLU A 59 -17.17 14.19 6.88
CA GLU A 59 -16.48 14.37 8.17
C GLU A 59 -17.44 14.58 9.34
N LYS A 60 -18.53 15.32 9.12
CA LYS A 60 -19.57 15.53 10.13
C LYS A 60 -20.20 14.20 10.54
N TYR A 61 -20.72 13.44 9.58
CA TYR A 61 -21.39 12.16 9.88
C TYR A 61 -20.41 11.08 10.34
N ALA A 62 -19.17 11.11 9.85
CA ALA A 62 -18.13 10.21 10.31
C ALA A 62 -17.79 10.47 11.79
N ARG A 63 -17.77 11.74 12.23
CA ARG A 63 -17.61 12.09 13.64
C ARG A 63 -18.79 11.65 14.50
N GLU A 64 -20.01 11.85 14.01
CA GLU A 64 -21.22 11.42 14.71
C GLU A 64 -21.27 9.89 14.90
N ASN A 65 -20.75 9.12 13.94
CA ASN A 65 -20.69 7.66 14.00
C ASN A 65 -19.37 7.12 14.58
N GLY A 66 -18.45 7.98 15.02
CA GLY A 66 -17.16 7.56 15.59
C GLY A 66 -16.22 6.86 14.62
N ILE A 67 -16.32 7.15 13.32
CA ILE A 67 -15.55 6.57 12.20
C ILE A 67 -14.75 7.64 11.43
N SER A 68 -14.22 8.64 12.13
CA SER A 68 -13.56 9.80 11.52
C SER A 68 -12.26 9.44 10.79
N GLU A 69 -11.62 8.35 11.19
CA GLU A 69 -10.45 7.75 10.57
C GLU A 69 -10.76 7.16 9.18
N TYR A 70 -12.03 6.90 8.86
CA TYR A 70 -12.47 6.31 7.60
C TYR A 70 -13.00 7.33 6.59
N VAL A 71 -12.88 8.63 6.84
CA VAL A 71 -13.34 9.70 5.92
C VAL A 71 -12.79 9.51 4.50
N ASN A 72 -11.50 9.17 4.38
CA ASN A 72 -10.88 8.93 3.08
C ASN A 72 -11.50 7.73 2.34
N VAL A 73 -11.88 6.68 3.07
CA VAL A 73 -12.54 5.50 2.51
C VAL A 73 -13.96 5.86 2.07
N LEU A 74 -14.69 6.64 2.87
CA LEU A 74 -16.04 7.11 2.53
C LEU A 74 -16.04 7.99 1.28
N LEU A 75 -15.05 8.88 1.13
CA LEU A 75 -14.88 9.69 -0.08
C LEU A 75 -14.51 8.84 -1.30
N ALA A 76 -13.66 7.83 -1.13
CA ALA A 76 -13.36 6.88 -2.20
C ALA A 76 -14.60 6.09 -2.65
N ILE A 77 -15.47 5.71 -1.70
CA ILE A 77 -16.76 5.06 -2.02
C ILE A 77 -17.64 6.01 -2.85
N ILE A 78 -17.79 7.27 -2.43
CA ILE A 78 -18.56 8.27 -3.20
C ILE A 78 -18.02 8.43 -4.63
N GLN A 79 -16.70 8.42 -4.78
CA GLN A 79 -16.04 8.48 -6.10
C GLN A 79 -16.37 7.26 -6.97
N VAL A 80 -16.45 6.07 -6.38
CA VAL A 80 -16.76 4.81 -7.10
C VAL A 80 -18.24 4.71 -7.45
N GLU A 81 -19.13 5.12 -6.55
CA GLU A 81 -20.58 4.97 -6.71
C GLU A 81 -21.19 6.03 -7.65
N SER A 82 -20.97 7.32 -7.36
CA SER A 82 -21.63 8.42 -8.08
C SER A 82 -20.67 9.42 -8.73
N GLY A 83 -19.37 9.30 -8.42
CA GLY A 83 -18.39 10.32 -8.76
C GLY A 83 -18.66 11.69 -8.11
N GLY A 84 -19.57 11.77 -7.13
CA GLY A 84 -20.01 13.02 -6.47
C GLY A 84 -21.04 13.84 -7.26
N THR A 85 -21.69 13.24 -8.28
CA THR A 85 -22.59 13.97 -9.20
C THR A 85 -24.08 13.62 -9.05
N ALA A 86 -24.40 12.47 -8.47
CA ALA A 86 -25.78 12.07 -8.21
C ALA A 86 -26.32 12.72 -6.91
N GLU A 87 -27.65 12.77 -6.78
CA GLU A 87 -28.31 13.21 -5.54
C GLU A 87 -28.00 12.25 -4.39
N ASP A 88 -28.05 10.94 -4.66
CA ASP A 88 -27.51 9.92 -3.77
C ASP A 88 -26.04 9.70 -4.10
N VAL A 89 -25.16 10.26 -3.27
CA VAL A 89 -23.73 10.29 -3.53
C VAL A 89 -23.03 8.97 -3.19
N MET A 90 -23.64 8.13 -2.35
CA MET A 90 -23.08 6.83 -1.93
C MET A 90 -23.77 5.63 -2.58
N GLN A 91 -24.69 5.86 -3.53
CA GLN A 91 -25.28 4.90 -4.48
C GLN A 91 -26.17 5.65 -5.50
#